data_AF-A0A2R5L9X3-F1
#
_entry.id   AF-A0A2R5L9X3-F1
#
_cell.length_a   1.000
_cell.length_b   1.000
_cell.length_c   1.000
_cell.angle_alpha   90.00
_cell.angle_beta   90.00
_cell.angle_gamma   90.00
#
_symmetry.space_group_name_H-M   'P 1'
#
loop_
_entity.id
_entity.type
_entity.pdbx_description
1 polymer ?
#
loop_
_entity_poly.entity_id
_entity_poly.type
_entity_poly.pdbx_seq_one_letter_code
_entity_poly.pdbx_strand_id
1 'polypeptide(L)'
;MPYYVSDVNPDYTAALGLFQHLNNDELQKLLNDDGRVESMVKDLQQVKNAENEREMLLASNKSLADFNLSREPKLRQCRQRLQELYSTAQELKQEAEQNKKKLDALGGQASLETTLALLQTAAAQAEEESEQIAKKFLDNESSVESFLEEFTVSRKLAHLRRVKVEKMTELLVRGNRGVPYGAAARGIIAGPPPLPSRPAPPAPSAIIAPAPYPPYLNPAPYPHPHSQFPMPLPHM
;
A
#
# COMPACT_ATOMS: atom_id res chain seq x y z
N MET A 1 10.96 -8.48 -29.03
CA MET A 1 11.53 -8.61 -30.38
C MET A 1 12.47 -9.80 -30.36
N PRO A 2 12.14 -10.92 -30.99
CA PRO A 2 13.04 -12.07 -31.06
C PRO A 2 14.24 -11.70 -31.96
N TYR A 3 15.45 -11.84 -31.42
CA TYR A 3 16.70 -11.72 -32.18
C TYR A 3 16.83 -12.96 -33.06
N TYR A 4 16.28 -12.91 -34.27
CA TYR A 4 16.72 -13.82 -35.32
C TYR A 4 18.07 -13.31 -35.80
N VAL A 5 19.14 -14.02 -35.42
CA VAL A 5 20.36 -14.01 -36.22
C VAL A 5 19.94 -14.68 -37.52
N SER A 6 19.58 -13.87 -38.52
CA SER A 6 19.43 -14.36 -39.88
C SER A 6 20.75 -15.03 -40.23
N ASP A 7 20.75 -16.32 -40.58
CA ASP A 7 21.93 -16.96 -41.14
C ASP A 7 22.35 -16.13 -42.35
N VAL A 8 23.40 -15.32 -42.19
CA VAL A 8 23.93 -14.46 -43.25
C VAL A 8 24.66 -15.38 -44.22
N ASN A 9 23.89 -16.03 -45.10
CA ASN A 9 24.48 -16.76 -46.22
C ASN A 9 25.19 -15.73 -47.10
N PRO A 10 26.52 -15.80 -47.24
CA PRO A 10 27.25 -14.82 -48.02
C PRO A 10 26.80 -14.88 -49.49
N ASP A 11 26.57 -13.71 -50.08
CA ASP A 11 26.19 -13.56 -51.48
C ASP A 11 27.43 -13.76 -52.38
N TYR A 12 27.72 -15.04 -52.63
CA TYR A 12 28.83 -15.45 -53.49
C TYR A 12 28.67 -14.93 -54.92
N THR A 13 27.44 -14.71 -55.41
CA THR A 13 27.21 -14.20 -56.77
C THR A 13 27.64 -12.74 -56.88
N ALA A 14 27.27 -11.90 -55.91
CA ALA A 14 27.74 -10.52 -55.85
C ALA A 14 29.26 -10.45 -55.65
N ALA A 15 29.83 -11.31 -54.81
CA ALA A 15 31.28 -11.39 -54.59
C ALA A 15 32.06 -11.78 -55.85
N LEU A 16 31.58 -12.78 -56.60
CA LEU A 16 32.22 -13.22 -57.85
C LEU A 16 32.11 -12.16 -58.97
N GLY A 17 31.03 -11.37 -58.98
CA GLY A 17 30.88 -10.23 -59.89
C GLY A 17 31.98 -9.18 -59.75
N LEU A 18 32.55 -9.01 -58.55
CA LEU A 18 33.68 -8.11 -58.31
C LEU A 18 34.99 -8.57 -58.97
N PHE A 19 35.13 -9.85 -59.29
CA PHE A 19 36.35 -10.41 -59.89
C PHE A 19 36.22 -10.65 -61.40
N GLN A 20 35.01 -10.61 -61.96
CA GLN A 20 34.71 -11.03 -63.33
C GLN A 20 35.39 -10.17 -64.42
N HIS A 21 35.83 -8.95 -64.09
CA HIS A 21 36.46 -8.01 -65.02
C HIS A 21 37.99 -7.96 -64.91
N LEU A 22 38.60 -8.77 -64.03
CA LEU A 22 40.04 -8.79 -63.79
C LEU A 22 40.75 -9.82 -64.68
N ASN A 23 41.93 -9.47 -65.20
CA ASN A 23 42.76 -10.39 -65.99
C ASN A 23 43.61 -11.31 -65.10
N ASN A 24 44.21 -12.36 -65.68
CA ASN A 24 44.95 -13.39 -64.93
C ASN A 24 46.09 -12.83 -64.06
N ASP A 25 46.88 -11.89 -64.60
CA ASP A 25 47.96 -11.21 -63.86
C ASP A 25 47.42 -10.37 -62.69
N GLU A 26 46.22 -9.80 -62.82
CA GLU A 26 45.59 -8.98 -61.79
C GLU A 26 44.96 -9.84 -60.70
N LEU A 27 44.35 -10.97 -61.06
CA LEU A 27 43.86 -11.98 -60.13
C LEU A 27 45.02 -12.62 -59.35
N GLN A 28 46.17 -12.87 -59.99
CA GLN A 28 47.35 -13.40 -59.31
C GLN A 28 47.97 -12.39 -58.35
N LYS A 29 47.93 -11.10 -58.68
CA LYS A 29 48.31 -10.02 -57.74
C LYS A 29 47.34 -9.93 -56.57
N LEU A 30 46.03 -10.04 -56.83
CA LEU A 30 44.99 -9.98 -55.82
C LEU A 30 45.05 -11.18 -54.85
N LEU A 31 45.40 -12.37 -55.36
CA LEU A 31 45.61 -13.58 -54.54
C LEU A 31 46.77 -13.41 -53.54
N ASN A 32 47.72 -12.52 -53.83
CA ASN A 32 48.86 -12.22 -52.96
C ASN A 32 48.64 -10.96 -52.10
N ASP A 33 47.46 -10.35 -52.14
CA ASP A 33 47.11 -9.12 -51.41
C ASP A 33 45.76 -9.26 -50.70
N ASP A 34 45.79 -9.91 -49.52
CA ASP A 34 44.62 -10.14 -48.67
C ASP A 34 43.92 -8.83 -48.26
N GLY A 35 44.68 -7.74 -48.07
CA GLY A 35 44.12 -6.44 -47.70
C GLY A 35 43.25 -5.83 -48.80
N ARG A 36 43.64 -6.03 -50.06
CA ARG A 36 42.84 -5.62 -51.21
C ARG A 36 41.58 -6.47 -51.36
N VAL A 37 41.66 -7.79 -51.13
CA VAL A 37 40.49 -8.67 -51.10
C VAL A 37 39.51 -8.25 -49.99
N GLU A 38 40.02 -7.97 -48.78
CA GLU A 38 39.20 -7.51 -47.66
C GLU A 38 38.51 -6.17 -47.96
N SER A 39 39.19 -5.24 -48.62
CA SER A 39 38.58 -3.98 -49.07
C SER A 39 37.44 -4.21 -50.05
N MET A 40 37.62 -5.10 -51.03
CA MET A 40 36.56 -5.44 -52.01
C MET A 40 35.36 -6.11 -51.33
N VAL A 41 35.60 -6.96 -50.32
CA VAL A 41 34.53 -7.59 -49.52
C VAL A 41 33.78 -6.56 -48.68
N LYS A 42 34.48 -5.58 -48.06
CA LYS A 42 33.85 -4.46 -47.35
C LYS A 42 32.97 -3.61 -48.26
N ASP A 43 33.25 -3.61 -49.56
CA ASP A 43 32.47 -2.87 -50.54
C ASP A 43 31.15 -3.54 -50.94
N LEU A 44 30.97 -4.84 -50.65
CA LEU A 44 29.74 -5.57 -50.90
C LEU A 44 28.56 -4.96 -50.13
N GLN A 45 27.43 -4.82 -50.82
CA GLN A 45 26.21 -4.27 -50.23
C GLN A 45 25.74 -5.07 -49.01
N GLN A 46 25.89 -6.39 -49.05
CA GLN A 46 25.55 -7.25 -47.90
C GLN A 46 26.38 -6.89 -46.64
N VAL A 47 27.68 -6.66 -46.80
CA VAL A 47 28.58 -6.31 -45.69
C VAL A 47 28.30 -4.89 -45.19
N LYS A 48 28.10 -3.92 -46.10
CA LYS A 48 27.71 -2.55 -45.72
C LYS A 48 26.39 -2.51 -44.97
N ASN A 49 25.39 -3.27 -45.42
CA ASN A 49 24.09 -3.34 -44.74
C ASN A 49 24.21 -3.97 -43.35
N ALA A 50 25.01 -5.03 -43.21
CA ALA A 50 25.25 -5.68 -41.91
C ALA A 50 26.01 -4.74 -40.94
N GLU A 51 27.01 -4.01 -41.41
CA GLU A 51 27.71 -3.01 -40.58
C GLU A 51 26.78 -1.86 -40.17
N ASN A 52 25.96 -1.35 -41.08
CA ASN A 52 24.96 -0.32 -40.77
C ASN A 52 23.94 -0.83 -39.73
N GLU A 53 23.45 -2.06 -39.87
CA GLU A 53 22.55 -2.67 -38.88
C GLU A 53 23.23 -2.82 -37.51
N ARG A 54 24.48 -3.28 -37.49
CA ARG A 54 25.29 -3.36 -36.27
C ARG A 54 25.43 -2.00 -35.60
N GLU A 55 25.76 -0.96 -36.35
CA GLU A 55 25.88 0.40 -35.83
C GLU A 55 24.55 0.95 -35.30
N MET A 56 23.44 0.74 -36.02
CA MET A 56 22.10 1.11 -35.57
C MET A 56 21.72 0.41 -34.27
N LEU A 57 21.97 -0.91 -34.17
CA LEU A 57 21.70 -1.69 -32.97
C LEU A 57 22.55 -1.24 -31.78
N LEU A 58 23.85 -0.98 -32.01
CA LEU A 58 24.74 -0.46 -30.96
C LEU A 58 24.31 0.92 -30.48
N ALA A 59 23.96 1.83 -31.40
CA ALA A 59 23.46 3.15 -31.05
C ALA A 59 22.15 3.08 -30.25
N SER A 60 21.21 2.21 -30.68
CA SER A 60 19.95 1.97 -29.99
C SER A 60 20.15 1.37 -28.59
N ASN A 61 20.99 0.33 -28.47
CA ASN A 61 21.31 -0.29 -27.21
C ASN A 61 21.97 0.70 -26.24
N LYS A 62 22.93 1.50 -26.74
CA LYS A 62 23.58 2.56 -25.96
C LYS A 62 22.56 3.59 -25.47
N SER A 63 21.68 4.08 -26.35
CA SER A 63 20.65 5.04 -25.96
C SER A 63 19.71 4.47 -24.89
N LEU A 64 19.34 3.19 -24.98
CA LEU A 64 18.52 2.51 -23.98
C LEU A 64 19.26 2.35 -22.65
N ALA A 65 20.54 1.98 -22.68
CA ALA A 65 21.38 1.87 -21.51
C ALA A 65 21.53 3.22 -20.80
N ASP A 66 21.86 4.28 -21.55
CA ASP A 66 21.98 5.65 -21.03
C ASP A 66 20.68 6.13 -20.41
N PHE A 67 19.54 5.87 -21.07
CA PHE A 67 18.23 6.19 -20.53
C PHE A 67 17.92 5.43 -19.23
N ASN A 68 18.20 4.14 -19.18
CA ASN A 68 18.00 3.32 -17.98
C ASN A 68 18.87 3.80 -16.81
N LEU A 69 20.15 4.08 -17.07
CA LEU A 69 21.09 4.65 -16.10
C LEU A 69 20.62 6.02 -15.60
N SER A 70 20.07 6.87 -16.49
CA SER A 70 19.53 8.18 -16.10
C SER A 70 18.31 8.09 -15.17
N ARG A 71 17.56 6.98 -15.23
CA ARG A 71 16.37 6.75 -14.40
C ARG A 71 16.71 6.15 -13.04
N GLU A 72 17.80 5.41 -12.95
CA GLU A 72 18.25 4.77 -11.73
C GLU A 72 18.32 5.71 -10.50
N PRO A 73 18.91 6.92 -10.55
CA PRO A 73 19.00 7.79 -9.37
C PRO A 73 17.61 8.20 -8.86
N LYS A 74 16.67 8.48 -9.76
CA LYS A 74 15.28 8.83 -9.39
C LYS A 74 14.58 7.64 -8.73
N LEU A 75 14.76 6.44 -9.28
CA LEU A 75 14.18 5.22 -8.70
C LEU A 75 14.76 4.92 -7.32
N ARG A 76 16.09 5.04 -7.15
CA ARG A 76 16.76 4.86 -5.86
C ARG A 76 16.25 5.88 -4.83
N GLN A 77 16.14 7.15 -5.21
CA GLN A 77 15.63 8.21 -4.33
C GLN A 77 14.17 7.94 -3.92
N CYS A 78 13.29 7.59 -4.87
CA CYS A 78 11.90 7.25 -4.56
C CYS A 78 11.80 6.05 -3.62
N ARG A 79 12.64 5.03 -3.81
CA ARG A 79 12.69 3.84 -2.94
C ARG A 79 13.16 4.19 -1.54
N GLN A 80 14.21 5.00 -1.39
CA GLN A 80 14.70 5.49 -0.09
C GLN A 80 13.62 6.29 0.63
N ARG A 81 12.99 7.26 -0.05
CA ARG A 81 11.90 8.05 0.52
C ARG A 81 10.71 7.21 0.94
N LEU A 82 10.35 6.19 0.15
CA LEU A 82 9.29 5.26 0.51
C LEU A 82 9.64 4.47 1.77
N GLN A 83 10.89 4.02 1.89
CA GLN A 83 11.36 3.30 3.07
C GLN A 83 11.33 4.19 4.33
N GLU A 84 11.76 5.44 4.23
CA GLU A 84 11.70 6.42 5.33
C GLU A 84 10.25 6.74 5.74
N LEU A 85 9.36 6.96 4.76
CA LEU A 85 7.93 7.18 5.04
C LEU A 85 7.28 5.96 5.69
N TYR A 86 7.67 4.77 5.26
CA TYR A 86 7.16 3.54 5.85
C TYR A 86 7.66 3.34 7.28
N SER A 87 8.94 3.58 7.57
CA SER A 87 9.49 3.47 8.93
C SER A 87 8.84 4.47 9.88
N THR A 88 8.71 5.74 9.46
CA THR A 88 8.05 6.78 10.27
C THR A 88 6.57 6.47 10.50
N ALA A 89 5.84 5.97 9.49
CA ALA A 89 4.47 5.53 9.66
C ALA A 89 4.35 4.35 10.64
N GLN A 90 5.30 3.42 10.62
CA GLN A 90 5.33 2.29 11.54
C GLN A 90 5.61 2.73 12.98
N GLU A 91 6.53 3.68 13.19
CA GLU A 91 6.81 4.29 14.50
C GLU A 91 5.57 5.01 15.05
N LEU A 92 4.94 5.88 14.23
CA LEU A 92 3.72 6.59 14.60
C LEU A 92 2.56 5.64 14.92
N LYS A 93 2.42 4.54 14.16
CA LYS A 93 1.43 3.51 14.45
C LYS A 93 1.69 2.85 15.81
N GLN A 94 2.94 2.50 16.10
CA GLN A 94 3.30 1.92 17.40
C GLN A 94 3.04 2.90 18.54
N GLU A 95 3.37 4.18 18.38
CA GLU A 95 3.08 5.22 19.36
C GLU A 95 1.57 5.37 19.58
N ALA A 96 0.78 5.42 18.50
CA ALA A 96 -0.67 5.49 18.59
C ALA A 96 -1.27 4.26 19.29
N GLU A 97 -0.77 3.05 19.01
CA GLU A 97 -1.19 1.84 19.69
C GLU A 97 -0.82 1.84 21.18
N GLN A 98 0.36 2.34 21.54
CA GLN A 98 0.76 2.51 22.93
C GLN A 98 -0.10 3.53 23.66
N ASN A 99 -0.37 4.68 23.04
CA ASN A 99 -1.24 5.71 23.59
C ASN A 99 -2.68 5.22 23.74
N LYS A 100 -3.18 4.45 22.76
CA LYS A 100 -4.47 3.77 22.88
C LYS A 100 -4.48 2.80 24.06
N LYS A 101 -3.47 1.94 24.21
CA LYS A 101 -3.38 1.02 25.36
C LYS A 101 -3.37 1.76 26.70
N LYS A 102 -2.67 2.90 26.79
CA LYS A 102 -2.68 3.76 27.99
C LYS A 102 -4.07 4.35 28.26
N LEU A 103 -4.75 4.85 27.22
CA LEU A 103 -6.12 5.35 27.33
C LEU A 103 -7.10 4.25 27.72
N ASP A 104 -7.00 3.06 27.11
CA ASP A 104 -7.83 1.91 27.42
C ASP A 104 -7.58 1.41 28.85
N ALA A 105 -6.33 1.46 29.35
CA ALA A 105 -6.02 1.13 30.74
C ALA A 105 -6.61 2.13 31.73
N LEU A 106 -6.53 3.44 31.42
CA LEU A 106 -7.15 4.49 32.24
C LEU A 106 -8.68 4.43 32.17
N GLY A 107 -9.25 4.21 30.99
CA GLY A 107 -10.69 4.09 30.77
C GLY A 107 -11.28 2.79 31.30
N GLY A 108 -10.50 1.70 31.32
CA GLY A 108 -10.91 0.38 31.81
C GLY A 108 -11.05 0.30 33.33
N GLN A 109 -10.28 1.09 34.08
CA GLN A 109 -10.41 1.16 35.55
C GLN A 109 -11.67 1.93 36.01
N ALA A 110 -12.30 2.70 35.12
CA ALA A 110 -13.47 3.51 35.44
C ALA A 110 -14.47 3.52 34.28
N SER A 111 -14.80 2.34 33.75
CA SER A 111 -15.90 2.27 32.79
C SER A 111 -17.16 2.83 33.46
N LEU A 112 -17.93 3.65 32.74
CA LEU A 112 -19.16 4.25 33.27
C LEU A 112 -20.13 3.15 33.74
N GLU A 113 -20.12 1.98 33.10
CA GLU A 113 -20.91 0.81 33.50
C GLU A 113 -20.44 0.24 34.84
N THR A 114 -19.13 0.08 35.06
CA THR A 114 -18.57 -0.35 36.34
C THR A 114 -18.93 0.64 37.46
N THR A 115 -18.84 1.94 37.17
CA THR A 115 -19.19 3.00 38.12
C THR A 115 -20.69 2.97 38.46
N LEU A 116 -21.56 2.71 37.47
CA LEU A 116 -23.00 2.56 37.69
C LEU A 116 -23.30 1.33 38.56
N ALA A 117 -22.67 0.19 38.29
CA ALA A 117 -22.84 -1.03 39.09
C ALA A 117 -22.44 -0.80 40.55
N LEU A 118 -21.28 -0.17 40.80
CA LEU A 118 -20.84 0.18 42.15
C LEU A 118 -21.82 1.13 42.85
N LEU A 119 -22.36 2.12 42.13
CA LEU A 119 -23.34 3.04 42.68
C LEU A 119 -24.67 2.35 43.01
N GLN A 120 -25.10 1.39 42.19
CA GLN A 120 -26.28 0.55 42.46
C GLN A 120 -26.09 -0.28 43.72
N THR A 121 -24.92 -0.92 43.89
CA THR A 121 -24.58 -1.65 45.12
C THR A 121 -24.59 -0.72 46.34
N ALA A 122 -23.98 0.47 46.24
CA ALA A 122 -23.98 1.43 47.34
C ALA A 122 -25.37 2.02 47.64
N ALA A 123 -26.26 2.11 46.65
CA ALA A 123 -27.65 2.50 46.85
C ALA A 123 -28.43 1.42 47.59
N ALA A 124 -28.27 0.14 47.20
CA ALA A 124 -28.88 -1.00 47.87
C ALA A 124 -28.41 -1.14 49.32
N GLN A 125 -27.11 -0.97 49.57
CA GLN A 125 -26.55 -0.96 50.94
C GLN A 125 -27.14 0.14 51.82
N ALA A 126 -27.29 1.36 51.29
CA ALA A 126 -27.91 2.45 52.05
C ALA A 126 -29.41 2.21 52.31
N GLU A 127 -30.11 1.55 51.39
CA GLU A 127 -31.51 1.15 51.58
C GLU A 127 -31.62 0.10 52.69
N GLU A 128 -30.78 -0.93 52.66
CA GLU A 128 -30.70 -1.96 53.70
C GLU A 128 -30.35 -1.38 55.08
N GLU A 129 -29.34 -0.49 55.16
CA GLU A 129 -29.00 0.22 56.41
C GLU A 129 -30.20 0.99 56.97
N SER A 130 -30.96 1.68 56.11
CA SER A 130 -32.15 2.42 56.54
C SER A 130 -33.26 1.48 57.04
N GLU A 131 -33.41 0.29 56.44
CA GLU A 131 -34.36 -0.72 56.88
C GLU A 131 -33.93 -1.38 58.19
N GLN A 132 -32.63 -1.59 58.41
CA GLN A 132 -32.10 -2.08 59.68
C GLN A 132 -32.38 -1.09 60.82
N ILE A 133 -32.21 0.23 60.59
CA ILE A 133 -32.56 1.27 61.57
C ILE A 133 -34.07 1.23 61.88
N ALA A 134 -34.91 1.12 60.85
CA ALA A 134 -36.36 1.01 61.03
C ALA A 134 -36.74 -0.26 61.80
N LYS A 135 -36.09 -1.39 61.52
CA LYS A 135 -36.34 -2.65 62.21
C LYS A 135 -35.97 -2.57 63.70
N LYS A 136 -34.79 -2.02 64.04
CA LYS A 136 -34.38 -1.80 65.43
C LYS A 136 -35.40 -0.97 66.22
N PHE A 137 -35.98 0.04 65.57
CA PHE A 137 -37.03 0.85 66.18
C PHE A 137 -38.32 0.04 66.45
N LEU A 138 -38.76 -0.78 65.48
CA LEU A 138 -39.92 -1.65 65.64
C LEU A 138 -39.72 -2.75 66.70
N ASP A 139 -38.48 -3.20 66.86
CA ASP A 139 -38.07 -4.15 67.89
C ASP A 139 -37.89 -3.49 69.28
N ASN A 140 -38.16 -2.18 69.40
CA ASN A 140 -37.99 -1.34 70.60
C ASN A 140 -36.54 -1.24 71.10
N GLU A 141 -35.55 -1.41 70.21
CA GLU A 141 -34.12 -1.31 70.52
C GLU A 141 -33.57 0.13 70.40
N SER A 142 -34.36 1.08 69.91
CA SER A 142 -34.00 2.50 69.79
C SER A 142 -35.09 3.45 70.28
N SER A 143 -34.69 4.61 70.79
CA SER A 143 -35.64 5.66 71.19
C SER A 143 -36.17 6.41 69.97
N VAL A 144 -37.32 7.06 70.11
CA VAL A 144 -37.93 7.85 69.03
C VAL A 144 -36.99 8.94 68.51
N GLU A 145 -36.26 9.61 69.41
CA GLU A 145 -35.37 10.72 69.06
C GLU A 145 -34.13 10.24 68.29
N SER A 146 -33.49 9.15 68.73
CA SER A 146 -32.36 8.51 68.03
C SER A 146 -32.79 7.93 66.67
N PHE A 147 -33.98 7.31 66.61
CA PHE A 147 -34.53 6.82 65.34
C PHE A 147 -34.70 7.95 64.33
N LEU A 148 -35.31 9.08 64.72
CA LEU A 148 -35.52 10.21 63.81
C LEU A 148 -34.20 10.80 63.32
N GLU A 149 -33.19 10.91 64.18
CA GLU A 149 -31.87 11.42 63.80
C GLU A 149 -31.16 10.50 62.80
N GLU A 150 -31.09 9.20 63.07
CA GLU A 150 -30.37 8.23 62.23
C GLU A 150 -31.14 7.88 60.95
N PHE A 151 -32.44 7.63 61.05
CA PHE A 151 -33.27 7.18 59.93
C PHE A 151 -33.39 8.28 58.88
N THR A 152 -33.60 9.55 59.27
CA THR A 152 -33.76 10.63 58.29
C THR A 152 -32.48 10.86 57.50
N VAL A 153 -31.31 10.78 58.14
CA VAL A 153 -30.00 10.89 57.48
C VAL A 153 -29.78 9.70 56.53
N SER A 154 -29.97 8.47 57.02
CA SER A 154 -29.77 7.25 56.24
C SER A 154 -30.73 7.17 55.04
N ARG A 155 -32.02 7.42 55.26
CA ARG A 155 -33.04 7.38 54.20
C ARG A 155 -32.84 8.48 53.16
N LYS A 156 -32.41 9.68 53.57
CA LYS A 156 -32.02 10.75 52.63
C LYS A 156 -30.86 10.32 51.75
N LEU A 157 -29.84 9.67 52.32
CA LEU A 157 -28.69 9.15 51.57
C LEU A 157 -29.14 8.08 50.56
N ALA A 158 -29.99 7.13 50.96
CA ALA A 158 -30.55 6.10 50.08
C ALA A 158 -31.29 6.72 48.88
N HIS A 159 -32.19 7.69 49.13
CA HIS A 159 -32.90 8.40 48.06
C HIS A 159 -31.98 9.17 47.13
N LEU A 160 -30.96 9.87 47.67
CA LEU A 160 -29.98 10.59 46.85
C LEU A 160 -29.19 9.62 45.95
N ARG A 161 -28.74 8.47 46.47
CA ARG A 161 -28.03 7.47 45.68
C ARG A 161 -28.93 6.87 44.60
N ARG A 162 -30.20 6.57 44.91
CA ARG A 162 -31.19 6.08 43.94
C ARG A 162 -31.40 7.06 42.78
N VAL A 163 -31.58 8.35 43.07
CA VAL A 163 -31.71 9.39 42.03
C VAL A 163 -30.43 9.50 41.19
N LYS A 164 -29.25 9.39 41.82
CA LYS A 164 -27.97 9.39 41.07
C LYS A 164 -27.85 8.18 40.15
N VAL A 165 -28.28 6.98 40.58
CA VAL A 165 -28.33 5.78 39.72
C VAL A 165 -29.23 6.03 38.52
N GLU A 166 -30.44 6.53 38.73
CA GLU A 166 -31.41 6.82 37.66
C GLU A 166 -30.83 7.81 36.64
N LYS A 167 -30.25 8.91 37.12
CA LYS A 167 -29.65 9.93 36.26
C LYS A 167 -28.43 9.42 35.50
N MET A 168 -27.59 8.63 36.13
CA MET A 168 -26.43 8.04 35.48
C MET A 168 -26.85 7.01 34.41
N THR A 169 -27.90 6.23 34.68
CA THR A 169 -28.50 5.30 33.71
C THR A 169 -29.08 6.06 32.52
N GLU A 170 -29.79 7.16 32.77
CA GLU A 170 -30.31 8.03 31.72
C GLU A 170 -29.18 8.61 30.84
N LEU A 171 -28.09 9.07 31.44
CA LEU A 171 -26.92 9.59 30.72
C LEU A 171 -26.25 8.50 29.86
N LEU A 172 -26.13 7.28 30.35
CA LEU A 172 -25.57 6.15 29.59
C LEU A 172 -26.45 5.75 28.40
N VAL A 173 -27.77 5.69 28.60
CA VAL A 173 -28.72 5.40 27.52
C VAL A 173 -28.73 6.51 26.47
N ARG A 174 -28.66 7.79 26.88
CA ARG A 174 -28.56 8.93 25.95
C ARG A 174 -27.23 8.96 25.21
N GLY A 175 -26.12 8.69 25.90
CA GLY A 175 -24.77 8.61 25.33
C GLY A 175 -24.65 7.50 24.28
N ASN A 176 -25.21 6.32 24.55
CA ASN A 176 -25.26 5.21 23.58
C ASN A 176 -26.19 5.46 22.38
N ARG A 177 -27.18 6.37 22.52
CA ARG A 177 -28.09 6.74 21.43
C ARG A 177 -27.56 7.82 20.50
N GLY A 178 -26.27 8.17 20.59
CA GLY A 178 -25.57 8.93 19.55
C GLY A 178 -26.22 10.27 19.17
N VAL A 179 -26.91 10.94 20.10
CA VAL A 179 -27.47 12.27 19.83
C VAL A 179 -26.36 13.30 20.10
N PRO A 180 -25.82 13.98 19.07
CA PRO A 180 -24.73 14.93 19.26
C PRO A 180 -25.34 16.23 19.81
N TYR A 181 -25.45 16.34 21.14
CA TYR A 181 -25.77 17.62 21.76
C TYR A 181 -24.46 18.37 22.03
N GLY A 182 -24.09 19.27 21.11
CA GLY A 182 -22.97 20.20 21.31
C GLY A 182 -21.96 20.34 20.17
N ALA A 183 -22.41 20.36 18.91
CA ALA A 183 -21.60 20.84 17.78
C ALA A 183 -22.30 22.00 17.05
N ALA A 184 -22.85 22.95 17.81
CA ALA A 184 -23.04 24.30 17.29
C ALA A 184 -21.76 25.08 17.61
N ALA A 185 -21.11 25.62 16.58
CA ALA A 185 -19.88 26.42 16.63
C ALA A 185 -18.54 25.66 16.67
N ARG A 186 -18.27 24.78 15.69
CA ARG A 186 -16.95 24.73 15.05
C ARG A 186 -17.14 24.66 13.55
N GLY A 187 -16.52 25.61 12.85
CA GLY A 187 -16.65 25.83 11.42
C GLY A 187 -16.58 24.53 10.64
N ILE A 188 -17.56 24.36 9.77
CA ILE A 188 -17.58 23.35 8.71
C ILE A 188 -16.33 23.62 7.86
N ILE A 189 -15.26 22.86 8.09
CA ILE A 189 -14.26 22.66 7.05
C ILE A 189 -14.93 21.70 6.08
N ALA A 190 -15.56 22.29 5.05
CA ALA A 190 -16.11 21.54 3.95
C ALA A 190 -14.97 20.67 3.37
N GLY A 191 -15.21 19.37 3.25
CA GLY A 191 -14.40 18.53 2.37
C GLY A 191 -14.37 19.15 0.97
N PRO A 192 -13.34 18.83 0.16
CA PRO A 192 -13.22 19.42 -1.17
C PRO A 192 -14.51 19.17 -1.97
N PRO A 193 -15.02 20.16 -2.71
CA PRO A 193 -16.28 20.04 -3.42
C PRO A 193 -16.18 18.89 -4.45
N PRO A 194 -17.29 18.23 -4.77
CA PRO A 194 -17.30 17.28 -5.88
C PRO A 194 -16.90 18.03 -7.15
N LEU A 195 -15.93 17.47 -7.88
CA LEU A 195 -15.47 18.04 -9.14
C LEU A 195 -16.66 18.14 -10.13
N PRO A 196 -16.76 19.23 -10.91
CA PRO A 196 -17.81 19.37 -11.90
C PRO A 196 -17.70 18.25 -12.93
N SER A 197 -18.84 17.60 -13.23
CA SER A 197 -18.96 16.57 -14.27
C SER A 197 -18.59 17.18 -15.62
N ARG A 198 -17.36 16.95 -16.06
CA ARG A 198 -16.92 17.32 -17.39
C ARG A 198 -17.56 16.34 -18.39
N PRO A 199 -18.21 16.83 -19.48
CA PRO A 199 -18.67 15.94 -20.55
C PRO A 199 -17.49 15.13 -21.08
N ALA A 200 -17.67 13.82 -21.23
CA ALA A 200 -16.66 12.95 -21.82
C ALA A 200 -16.29 13.46 -23.23
N PRO A 201 -15.01 13.44 -23.62
CA PRO A 201 -14.63 13.77 -24.98
C PRO A 201 -15.28 12.78 -25.96
N PRO A 202 -15.63 13.21 -27.19
CA PRO A 202 -16.22 12.32 -28.19
C PRO A 202 -15.26 11.18 -28.50
N ALA A 203 -15.80 9.96 -28.57
CA ALA A 203 -15.04 8.78 -28.93
C ALA A 203 -14.39 8.96 -30.31
N PRO A 204 -13.13 8.52 -30.52
CA PRO A 204 -12.54 8.53 -31.84
C PRO A 204 -13.35 7.59 -32.76
N SER A 205 -13.73 8.11 -33.93
CA SER A 205 -14.38 7.34 -34.99
C SER A 205 -13.63 6.04 -35.26
N ALA A 206 -14.39 4.96 -35.37
CA ALA A 206 -13.90 3.62 -35.60
C ALA A 206 -12.96 3.58 -36.83
N ILE A 207 -11.66 3.45 -36.58
CA ILE A 207 -10.75 2.82 -37.53
C ILE A 207 -10.89 1.31 -37.28
N ILE A 208 -11.26 0.59 -38.33
CA ILE A 208 -11.42 -0.86 -38.38
C ILE A 208 -10.17 -1.52 -37.79
N ALA A 209 -10.31 -2.10 -36.60
CA ALA A 209 -9.30 -2.95 -36.00
C ALA A 209 -9.39 -4.37 -36.61
N PRO A 210 -8.28 -5.05 -36.92
CA PRO A 210 -8.31 -6.46 -37.28
C PRO A 210 -8.75 -7.31 -36.08
N ALA A 211 -9.40 -8.43 -36.37
CA ALA A 211 -10.15 -9.29 -35.46
C ALA A 211 -9.41 -9.69 -34.15
N PRO A 212 -10.15 -9.92 -33.04
CA PRO A 212 -9.56 -10.34 -31.77
C PRO A 212 -9.05 -11.79 -31.84
N TYR A 213 -7.84 -12.00 -31.32
CA TYR A 213 -7.26 -13.33 -31.12
C TYR A 213 -8.13 -14.17 -30.16
N PRO A 214 -8.23 -15.50 -30.37
CA PRO A 214 -9.00 -16.38 -29.50
C PRO A 214 -8.36 -16.50 -28.09
N PRO A 215 -9.17 -16.82 -27.06
CA PRO A 215 -8.68 -16.94 -25.70
C PRO A 215 -7.76 -18.16 -25.56
N TYR A 216 -6.55 -17.95 -25.06
CA TYR A 216 -5.61 -19.02 -24.73
C TYR A 216 -6.21 -19.91 -23.65
N LEU A 217 -6.56 -21.15 -24.02
CA LEU A 217 -6.63 -22.26 -23.07
C LEU A 217 -5.25 -22.48 -22.47
N ASN A 218 -5.21 -22.54 -21.15
CA ASN A 218 -4.04 -22.82 -20.33
C ASN A 218 -3.29 -24.07 -20.83
N PRO A 219 -2.03 -24.00 -21.27
CA PRO A 219 -1.22 -25.19 -21.45
C PRO A 219 -0.55 -25.59 -20.13
N ALA A 220 -0.44 -26.91 -19.93
CA ALA A 220 0.19 -27.57 -18.80
C ALA A 220 1.65 -27.09 -18.53
N PRO A 221 2.20 -27.32 -17.33
CA PRO A 221 3.50 -26.82 -16.94
C PRO A 221 4.61 -27.52 -17.72
N TYR A 222 5.38 -26.75 -18.50
CA TYR A 222 6.58 -27.24 -19.15
C TYR A 222 7.75 -27.35 -18.16
N PRO A 223 8.60 -28.38 -18.28
CA PRO A 223 9.69 -28.63 -17.35
C PRO A 223 10.84 -27.64 -17.58
N HIS A 224 11.34 -27.03 -16.51
CA HIS A 224 12.50 -26.15 -16.54
C HIS A 224 13.79 -26.97 -16.67
N PRO A 225 14.65 -26.75 -17.68
CA PRO A 225 16.03 -27.21 -17.60
C PRO A 225 16.77 -26.31 -16.60
N HIS A 226 17.29 -26.92 -15.53
CA HIS A 226 18.16 -26.25 -14.58
C HIS A 226 19.44 -25.78 -15.29
N SER A 227 19.69 -24.48 -15.26
CA SER A 227 21.02 -23.91 -15.51
C SER A 227 21.31 -22.96 -14.35
N GLN A 228 21.93 -23.52 -13.31
CA GLN A 228 22.50 -22.75 -12.21
C GLN A 228 23.68 -21.94 -12.76
N PHE A 229 23.56 -20.62 -12.78
CA PHE A 229 24.74 -19.75 -12.75
C PHE A 229 24.89 -19.23 -11.32
N PRO A 230 26.06 -19.41 -10.67
CA PRO A 230 26.26 -18.99 -9.29
C PRO A 230 26.40 -17.47 -9.22
N MET A 231 25.59 -16.83 -8.38
CA MET A 231 25.77 -15.45 -7.96
C MET A 231 26.93 -15.40 -6.94
N PRO A 232 27.84 -14.41 -7.00
CA PRO A 232 28.86 -14.25 -5.98
C PRO A 232 28.23 -13.65 -4.71
N LEU A 233 28.59 -14.20 -3.54
CA LEU A 233 28.18 -13.65 -2.25
C LEU A 233 28.86 -12.31 -1.96
N PRO A 234 28.20 -11.39 -1.23
CA PRO A 234 28.83 -10.18 -0.73
C PRO A 234 29.78 -10.51 0.43
N HIS A 235 31.02 -10.03 0.36
CA HIS A 235 31.95 -10.06 1.49
C HIS A 235 31.49 -9.10 2.61
N MET A 236 31.56 -9.59 3.84
CA MET A 236 31.65 -8.79 5.06
C MET A 236 33.07 -8.23 5.19
#